data_AF-A0A7J7WEZ9-F1
#
_entry.id   AF-A0A7J7WEZ9-F1
#
_cell.length_a   1.000
_cell.length_b   1.000
_cell.length_c   1.000
_cell.angle_alpha   90.00
_cell.angle_beta   90.00
_cell.angle_gamma   90.00
#
_symmetry.space_group_name_H-M   'P 1'
#
loop_
_entity.id
_entity.type
_entity.pdbx_description
1 polymer ?
#
loop_
_entity_poly.entity_id
_entity_poly.type
_entity_poly.pdbx_seq_one_letter_code
_entity_poly.pdbx_strand_id
1 'polypeptide(L)'
;MFKGFEKVKDIQYIYTPFDSSLCGVKLEANSQKQYLLTGQVLNDGKVFIHLCNYIEPWENLSFLQRESLNHHYHMNCGCQITTCYTVPCTISAPNECLWTDWLLERKLYGYQAQHYVCMKRVDGTCSWYQGRLPLRKEFVDIIQP
;
A
#
# COMPACT_ATOMS: atom_id res chain seq x y z
N MET A 1 -9.08 -3.95 11.39
CA MET A 1 -7.64 -3.58 11.39
C MET A 1 -6.89 -4.64 10.57
N PHE A 2 -5.81 -4.28 9.87
CA PHE A 2 -5.05 -5.23 9.03
C PHE A 2 -3.73 -5.69 9.68
N LYS A 3 -3.15 -4.85 10.54
CA LYS A 3 -1.89 -5.10 11.26
C LYS A 3 -1.89 -4.30 12.56
N GLY A 4 -1.23 -4.80 13.62
CA GLY A 4 -1.05 -4.07 14.88
C GLY A 4 -1.89 -4.59 16.07
N PHE A 5 -2.69 -5.64 15.86
CA PHE A 5 -3.53 -6.26 16.89
C PHE A 5 -2.73 -6.78 18.10
N GLU A 6 -1.46 -7.12 17.88
CA GLU A 6 -0.52 -7.55 18.92
C GLU A 6 -0.17 -6.43 19.90
N LYS A 7 -0.37 -5.16 19.51
CA LYS A 7 -0.09 -3.98 20.34
C LYS A 7 -1.36 -3.29 20.84
N VAL A 8 -2.40 -3.21 19.99
CA VAL A 8 -3.65 -2.51 20.31
C VAL A 8 -4.83 -3.31 19.75
N LYS A 9 -5.77 -3.67 20.62
CA LYS A 9 -6.94 -4.48 20.24
C LYS A 9 -8.06 -3.64 19.61
N ASP A 10 -8.27 -2.43 20.13
CA ASP A 10 -9.31 -1.52 19.66
C ASP A 10 -8.77 -0.08 19.60
N ILE A 11 -9.10 0.64 18.53
CA ILE A 11 -8.62 2.01 18.28
C ILE A 11 -9.83 2.95 18.28
N GLN A 12 -9.93 3.75 19.33
CA GLN A 12 -10.97 4.79 19.43
C GLN A 12 -10.47 6.18 19.01
N TYR A 13 -9.16 6.42 19.18
CA TYR A 13 -8.55 7.72 18.93
C TYR A 13 -7.29 7.57 18.08
N ILE A 14 -7.09 8.55 17.21
CA ILE A 14 -5.91 8.69 16.38
C ILE A 14 -5.37 10.09 16.57
N TYR A 15 -4.05 10.19 16.72
CA TYR A 15 -3.34 11.42 17.03
C TYR A 15 -2.55 11.87 15.81
N THR A 16 -2.52 13.18 15.58
CA THR A 16 -1.75 13.81 14.51
C THR A 16 -1.37 15.23 14.93
N PRO A 17 -0.30 15.82 14.38
CA PRO A 17 0.04 17.21 14.65
C PRO A 17 -1.12 18.15 14.28
N PHE A 18 -1.19 19.29 14.95
CA PHE A 18 -2.32 20.22 14.80
C PHE A 18 -2.38 20.88 13.41
N ASP A 19 -1.22 21.18 12.82
CA ASP A 19 -1.12 21.94 11.58
C ASP A 19 -0.44 21.13 10.46
N SER A 20 -0.85 21.37 9.22
CA SER A 20 -0.27 20.72 8.03
C SER A 20 1.22 21.00 7.84
N SER A 21 1.70 22.19 8.24
CA SER A 21 3.13 22.53 8.22
C SER A 21 3.97 21.67 9.17
N LEU A 22 3.33 21.09 10.20
CA LEU A 22 3.91 20.12 11.12
C LEU A 22 3.55 18.67 10.73
N CYS A 23 3.13 18.44 9.49
CA CYS A 23 2.66 17.15 8.99
C CYS A 23 1.34 16.65 9.62
N GLY A 24 0.50 17.57 10.10
CA GLY A 24 -0.84 17.27 10.59
C GLY A 24 -1.84 16.87 9.50
N VAL A 25 -2.69 15.90 9.80
CA VAL A 25 -3.71 15.37 8.87
C VAL A 25 -5.10 15.84 9.29
N LYS A 26 -5.90 16.33 8.35
CA LYS A 26 -7.32 16.63 8.56
C LYS A 26 -8.16 15.56 7.87
N LEU A 27 -8.91 14.78 8.67
CA LEU A 27 -9.85 13.77 8.18
C LEU A 27 -11.28 14.32 8.22
N GLU A 28 -12.14 13.86 7.31
CA GLU A 28 -13.55 14.24 7.27
C GLU A 28 -14.37 13.45 8.30
N ALA A 29 -14.19 13.78 9.58
CA ALA A 29 -14.71 13.02 10.73
C ALA A 29 -16.25 12.90 10.81
N ASN A 30 -16.99 13.81 10.17
CA ASN A 30 -18.45 13.85 10.18
C ASN A 30 -19.08 13.25 8.91
N SER A 31 -18.30 12.54 8.10
CA SER A 31 -18.77 11.91 6.87
C SER A 31 -18.85 10.38 7.06
N GLN A 32 -19.60 9.70 6.18
CA GLN A 32 -19.56 8.23 6.10
C GLN A 32 -18.29 7.70 5.40
N LYS A 33 -17.30 8.56 5.12
CA LYS A 33 -16.08 8.17 4.42
C LYS A 33 -15.25 7.24 5.30
N GLN A 34 -14.85 6.13 4.70
CA GLN A 34 -13.90 5.19 5.27
C GLN A 34 -12.51 5.50 4.73
N TYR A 35 -11.48 5.34 5.56
CA TYR A 35 -10.09 5.57 5.19
C TYR A 35 -9.25 4.33 5.51
N LEU A 36 -8.28 4.04 4.65
CA LEU A 36 -7.12 3.28 5.05
C LEU A 36 -6.14 4.23 5.74
N LEU A 37 -5.75 3.88 6.96
CA LEU A 37 -4.79 4.64 7.75
C LEU A 37 -3.59 3.76 8.06
N THR A 38 -2.41 4.22 7.65
CA THR A 38 -1.13 3.68 8.13
C THR A 38 -0.52 4.65 9.14
N GLY A 39 0.25 4.14 10.09
CA GLY A 39 0.80 4.96 11.15
C GLY A 39 1.65 4.17 12.13
N GLN A 40 2.06 4.84 13.19
CA GLN A 40 2.86 4.25 14.26
C GLN A 40 2.01 4.01 15.51
N VAL A 41 2.18 2.85 16.11
CA VAL A 41 1.66 2.57 17.46
C VAL A 41 2.74 2.93 18.47
N LEU A 42 2.45 3.91 19.32
CA LEU A 42 3.32 4.37 20.40
C LEU A 42 3.27 3.41 21.61
N ASN A 43 4.25 3.52 22.50
CA ASN A 43 4.39 2.63 23.66
C ASN A 43 3.21 2.70 24.65
N ASP A 44 2.49 3.82 24.66
CA ASP A 44 1.28 4.03 25.46
C ASP A 44 0.00 3.55 24.75
N GLY A 45 0.13 2.83 23.64
CA GLY A 45 -0.99 2.30 22.85
C GLY A 45 -1.64 3.32 21.93
N LYS A 46 -1.18 4.58 21.89
CA LYS A 46 -1.73 5.59 20.99
C LYS A 46 -1.30 5.35 19.56
N VAL A 47 -2.22 5.55 18.63
CA VAL A 47 -1.95 5.48 17.19
C VAL A 47 -1.69 6.89 16.68
N PHE A 48 -0.50 7.09 16.09
CA PHE A 48 -0.05 8.37 15.56
C PHE A 48 0.08 8.32 14.04
N ILE A 49 -0.53 9.30 13.36
CA ILE A 49 -0.48 9.48 11.91
C ILE A 49 0.03 10.88 11.54
N HIS A 50 0.63 11.01 10.36
CA HIS A 50 1.10 12.27 9.80
C HIS A 50 0.99 12.26 8.27
N LEU A 51 1.17 13.42 7.63
CA LEU A 51 0.96 13.62 6.18
C LEU A 51 1.80 12.69 5.27
N CYS A 52 2.93 12.17 5.76
CA CYS A 52 3.77 11.26 4.98
C CYS A 52 3.31 9.79 5.06
N ASN A 53 2.37 9.46 5.94
CA ASN A 53 1.79 8.13 5.98
C ASN A 53 0.87 7.90 4.77
N TYR A 54 0.69 6.64 4.39
CA TYR A 54 -0.29 6.26 3.40
C TYR A 54 -1.68 6.35 4.01
N ILE A 55 -2.41 7.41 3.65
CA ILE A 55 -3.75 7.76 4.12
C ILE A 55 -4.58 8.02 2.88
N GLU A 56 -5.56 7.16 2.62
CA GLU A 56 -6.36 7.22 1.39
C GLU A 56 -7.81 6.83 1.71
N PRO A 57 -8.81 7.52 1.13
CA PRO A 57 -10.18 7.03 1.15
C PRO A 57 -10.27 5.59 0.65
N TRP A 58 -11.00 4.75 1.38
CA TRP A 58 -11.12 3.33 1.08
C TRP A 58 -11.58 3.08 -0.36
N GLU A 59 -12.50 3.90 -0.84
CA GLU A 59 -13.08 3.86 -2.19
C GLU A 59 -12.04 4.07 -3.30
N ASN A 60 -10.96 4.82 -3.04
CA ASN A 60 -9.91 5.12 -3.99
C ASN A 60 -8.84 4.01 -4.11
N LEU A 61 -8.81 3.06 -3.17
CA LEU A 61 -7.88 1.95 -3.24
C LEU A 61 -8.23 1.01 -4.41
N SER A 62 -7.21 0.57 -5.14
CA SER A 62 -7.39 -0.44 -6.18
C SER A 62 -7.84 -1.77 -5.58
N PHE A 63 -8.48 -2.60 -6.40
CA PHE A 63 -8.86 -3.96 -5.99
C PHE A 63 -7.65 -4.74 -5.46
N LEU A 64 -6.51 -4.66 -6.15
CA LEU A 64 -5.29 -5.35 -5.73
C LEU A 64 -4.77 -4.83 -4.39
N GLN A 65 -4.81 -3.51 -4.17
CA GLN A 65 -4.37 -2.92 -2.90
C GLN A 65 -5.23 -3.45 -1.74
N ARG A 66 -6.56 -3.46 -1.90
CA ARG A 66 -7.48 -3.98 -0.88
C ARG A 66 -7.24 -5.45 -0.55
N GLU A 67 -7.10 -6.30 -1.56
CA GLU A 67 -6.80 -7.73 -1.37
C GLU A 67 -5.43 -7.93 -0.71
N SER A 68 -4.44 -7.14 -1.12
CA SER A 68 -3.06 -7.25 -0.64
C SER A 68 -2.87 -6.87 0.82
N LEU A 69 -3.75 -6.01 1.39
CA LEU A 69 -3.72 -5.63 2.81
C LEU A 69 -3.86 -6.83 3.74
N ASN A 70 -4.63 -7.86 3.36
CA ASN A 70 -4.86 -9.03 4.20
C ASN A 70 -3.77 -10.09 4.10
N HIS A 71 -3.03 -10.14 2.98
CA HIS A 71 -2.19 -11.30 2.67
C HIS A 71 -0.84 -10.90 2.07
N HIS A 72 -0.85 -10.31 0.87
CA HIS A 72 0.38 -10.15 0.09
C HIS A 72 1.38 -9.20 0.74
N TYR A 73 0.95 -8.06 1.29
CA TYR A 73 1.89 -7.09 1.87
C TYR A 73 2.58 -7.63 3.12
N HIS A 74 1.87 -8.35 3.99
CA HIS A 74 2.47 -8.93 5.20
C HIS A 74 3.52 -10.00 4.86
N MET A 75 3.18 -10.94 3.97
CA MET A 75 4.07 -12.05 3.63
C MET A 75 5.33 -11.62 2.87
N ASN A 76 5.28 -10.48 2.17
CA ASN A 76 6.38 -10.01 1.33
C ASN A 76 7.13 -8.81 1.93
N CYS A 77 6.97 -8.53 3.22
CA CYS A 77 7.75 -7.49 3.92
C CYS A 77 9.28 -7.70 3.86
N GLY A 78 9.75 -8.92 3.53
CA GLY A 78 11.17 -9.20 3.30
C GLY A 78 11.72 -8.70 1.96
N CYS A 79 10.84 -8.29 1.04
CA CYS A 79 11.23 -7.61 -0.19
C CYS A 79 11.25 -6.09 0.03
N GLN A 80 12.30 -5.43 -0.46
CA GLN A 80 12.46 -3.99 -0.37
C GLN A 80 11.98 -3.34 -1.67
N ILE A 81 11.31 -2.20 -1.55
CA ILE A 81 10.94 -1.38 -2.70
C ILE A 81 11.93 -0.21 -2.76
N THR A 82 12.61 -0.07 -3.90
CA THR A 82 13.60 0.99 -4.14
C THR A 82 12.99 2.03 -5.07
N THR A 83 12.76 3.24 -4.58
CA THR A 83 12.18 4.34 -5.37
C THR A 83 13.18 4.89 -6.39
N CYS A 84 12.73 5.07 -7.62
CA CYS A 84 13.47 5.76 -8.66
C CYS A 84 12.85 7.14 -8.93
N TYR A 85 13.53 8.20 -8.46
CA TYR A 85 13.11 9.58 -8.71
C TYR A 85 13.70 10.15 -10.00
N THR A 86 14.95 9.82 -10.32
CA THR A 86 15.68 10.30 -11.51
C THR A 86 16.62 9.21 -12.02
N VAL A 87 16.97 9.26 -13.31
CA VAL A 87 17.94 8.34 -13.92
C VAL A 87 19.39 8.79 -13.65
N PRO A 88 20.35 7.86 -13.57
CA PRO A 88 20.19 6.40 -13.61
C PRO A 88 19.75 5.83 -12.24
N CYS A 89 18.93 4.79 -12.26
CA CYS A 89 18.49 4.07 -11.07
C CYS A 89 18.47 2.56 -11.32
N THR A 90 18.94 1.78 -10.37
CA THR A 90 19.06 0.32 -10.45
C THR A 90 18.81 -0.29 -9.08
N ILE A 91 18.42 -1.55 -9.04
CA ILE A 91 18.41 -2.33 -7.79
C ILE A 91 19.85 -2.68 -7.38
N SER A 92 20.10 -2.73 -6.06
CA SER A 92 21.42 -3.08 -5.52
C SER A 92 21.47 -4.51 -4.94
N ALA A 93 20.32 -5.09 -4.64
CA ALA A 93 20.19 -6.41 -4.06
C ALA A 93 19.07 -7.24 -4.73
N PRO A 94 19.17 -8.58 -4.73
CA PRO A 94 18.17 -9.45 -5.37
C PRO A 94 16.80 -9.44 -4.69
N ASN A 95 16.70 -8.93 -3.46
CA ASN A 95 15.45 -8.78 -2.72
C ASN A 95 14.79 -7.41 -2.92
N GLU A 96 15.19 -6.66 -3.95
CA GLU A 96 14.62 -5.34 -4.27
C GLU A 96 13.72 -5.36 -5.51
N CYS A 97 12.67 -4.54 -5.50
CA CYS A 97 11.92 -4.14 -6.69
C CYS A 97 12.07 -2.64 -6.95
N LEU A 98 12.42 -2.26 -8.18
CA LEU A 98 12.54 -0.86 -8.57
C LEU A 98 11.16 -0.24 -8.83
N TRP A 99 10.82 0.81 -8.09
CA TRP A 99 9.56 1.55 -8.23
C TRP A 99 9.77 2.82 -9.06
N THR A 100 9.11 2.88 -10.21
CA THR A 100 9.33 3.86 -11.26
C THR A 100 8.15 4.79 -11.49
N ASP A 101 7.08 4.71 -10.69
CA ASP A 101 5.87 5.54 -10.86
C ASP A 101 6.22 7.03 -10.85
N TRP A 102 7.09 7.47 -9.95
CA TRP A 102 7.51 8.88 -9.92
C TRP A 102 8.27 9.29 -11.20
N LEU A 103 9.23 8.46 -11.64
CA LEU A 103 10.02 8.75 -12.83
C LEU A 103 9.14 8.86 -14.09
N LEU A 104 8.19 7.94 -14.25
CA LEU A 104 7.41 7.79 -15.48
C LEU A 104 6.14 8.66 -15.48
N GLU A 105 5.46 8.77 -14.34
CA GLU A 105 4.16 9.42 -14.24
C GLU A 105 4.19 10.71 -13.41
N ARG A 106 5.31 11.03 -12.74
CA ARG A 106 5.42 12.13 -11.76
C ARG A 106 4.37 12.02 -10.65
N LYS A 107 4.02 10.78 -10.30
CA LYS A 107 3.01 10.44 -9.29
C LYS A 107 3.56 9.33 -8.41
N LEU A 108 3.50 9.50 -7.09
CA LEU A 108 4.02 8.50 -6.16
C LEU A 108 3.21 7.20 -6.24
N TYR A 109 1.89 7.26 -6.14
CA TYR A 109 1.00 6.09 -6.21
C TYR A 109 0.40 5.91 -7.62
N GLY A 110 1.28 5.68 -8.60
CA GLY A 110 0.96 5.49 -10.01
C GLY A 110 0.57 4.06 -10.37
N TYR A 111 0.89 3.62 -11.59
CA TYR A 111 0.47 2.34 -12.13
C TYR A 111 1.04 1.16 -11.34
N GLN A 112 2.32 1.17 -10.96
CA GLN A 112 2.93 0.07 -10.21
C GLN A 112 2.30 -0.06 -8.83
N ALA A 113 2.13 1.05 -8.11
CA ALA A 113 1.51 1.06 -6.78
C ALA A 113 0.08 0.52 -6.78
N GLN A 114 -0.66 0.70 -7.88
CA GLN A 114 -2.05 0.25 -8.01
C GLN A 114 -2.20 -1.19 -8.49
N HIS A 115 -1.24 -1.72 -9.27
CA HIS A 115 -1.42 -2.98 -10.01
C HIS A 115 -0.36 -4.06 -9.72
N TYR A 116 0.66 -3.75 -8.91
CA TYR A 116 1.72 -4.70 -8.59
C TYR A 116 2.00 -4.80 -7.10
N VAL A 117 2.55 -5.95 -6.72
CA VAL A 117 3.13 -6.20 -5.40
C VAL A 117 4.56 -6.70 -5.61
N CYS A 118 5.51 -6.15 -4.86
CA CYS A 118 6.87 -6.69 -4.85
C CYS A 118 6.86 -7.99 -4.05
N MET A 119 7.00 -9.13 -4.73
CA MET A 119 6.83 -10.45 -4.14
C MET A 119 8.11 -11.27 -4.18
N LYS A 120 8.32 -12.06 -3.13
CA LYS A 120 9.43 -13.00 -3.02
C LYS A 120 9.15 -14.24 -3.88
N ARG A 121 10.12 -14.61 -4.70
CA ARG A 121 10.12 -15.83 -5.53
C ARG A 121 10.70 -17.02 -4.77
N VAL A 122 10.51 -18.20 -5.34
CA VAL A 122 11.02 -19.47 -4.80
C VAL A 122 12.56 -19.48 -4.73
N ASP A 123 13.23 -18.81 -5.67
CA ASP A 123 14.69 -18.65 -5.72
C ASP A 123 15.25 -17.63 -4.71
N GLY A 124 14.38 -16.99 -3.91
CA GLY A 124 14.76 -15.99 -2.93
C GLY A 124 14.87 -14.56 -3.46
N THR A 125 14.75 -14.35 -4.77
CA THR A 125 14.71 -13.00 -5.38
C THR A 125 13.35 -12.34 -5.18
N CYS A 126 13.28 -11.02 -5.34
CA CYS A 126 12.03 -10.26 -5.33
C CYS A 126 11.77 -9.65 -6.71
N SER A 127 10.50 -9.65 -7.11
CA SER A 127 10.09 -9.07 -8.39
C SER A 127 8.67 -8.56 -8.33
N TRP A 128 8.34 -7.62 -9.22
CA TRP A 128 6.96 -7.17 -9.39
C TRP A 128 6.06 -8.31 -9.87
N TYR A 129 5.06 -8.63 -9.06
CA TYR A 129 3.98 -9.52 -9.40
C TYR A 129 2.73 -8.69 -9.67
N GLN A 130 2.18 -8.83 -10.88
CA GLN A 130 0.88 -8.25 -11.20
C GLN A 130 -0.20 -9.12 -10.57
N GLY A 131 -1.08 -8.51 -9.77
CA GLY A 131 -2.26 -9.24 -9.29
C GLY A 131 -3.01 -9.84 -10.47
N ARG A 132 -3.49 -11.09 -10.33
CA ARG A 132 -4.46 -11.59 -11.31
C ARG A 132 -5.65 -10.65 -11.22
N LEU A 133 -5.86 -9.81 -12.23
CA LEU A 133 -7.18 -9.29 -12.50
C LEU A 133 -8.08 -10.52 -12.54
N PRO A 134 -9.18 -10.59 -11.78
CA PRO A 134 -10.14 -11.65 -12.02
C PRO A 134 -10.46 -11.55 -13.51
N LEU A 135 -10.03 -12.56 -14.28
CA LEU A 135 -10.44 -12.70 -15.67
C LEU A 135 -11.95 -12.56 -15.60
N ARG A 136 -12.46 -11.48 -16.20
CA ARG A 136 -13.88 -11.19 -16.26
C ARG A 136 -14.53 -12.51 -16.66
N LYS A 137 -15.33 -13.09 -15.78
CA LYS A 137 -16.01 -14.39 -15.95
C LYS A 137 -17.08 -14.33 -17.04
N GLU A 138 -16.93 -13.44 -18.03
CA GLU A 138 -17.85 -13.13 -19.12
C GLU A 138 -17.31 -13.57 -20.49
N PHE A 139 -16.15 -14.25 -20.57
CA PHE A 139 -15.60 -14.76 -21.83
C PHE A 139 -15.34 -16.28 -21.83
N VAL A 140 -16.12 -17.07 -21.08
CA VAL A 140 -16.03 -18.55 -21.11
C VAL A 140 -17.29 -19.22 -21.69
N ASP A 141 -18.34 -18.46 -22.06
CA ASP A 141 -19.58 -19.04 -22.62
C ASP A 141 -19.81 -18.73 -24.12
N ILE A 142 -18.76 -18.55 -24.94
CA ILE A 142 -18.90 -18.37 -26.41
C ILE A 142 -18.16 -19.46 -27.22
N ILE A 143 -17.73 -20.56 -26.59
CA ILE A 143 -17.21 -21.69 -27.37
C ILE A 143 -17.73 -23.00 -26.78
N GLN A 144 -18.99 -23.30 -27.07
CA GLN A 144 -19.40 -24.68 -27.37
C GLN A 144 -20.25 -24.64 -28.66
N PRO A 145 -19.88 -25.42 -29.70
CA PRO A 145 -20.65 -25.55 -30.93
C PRO A 145 -21.98 -26.30 -30.71
#